data_AF-A0A163S312-F1
#
_entry.id   AF-A0A163S312-F1
#
_cell.length_a   1.000
_cell.length_b   1.000
_cell.length_c   1.000
_cell.angle_alpha   90.00
_cell.angle_beta   90.00
_cell.angle_gamma   90.00
#
_symmetry.space_group_name_H-M   'P 1'
#
loop_
_entity.id
_entity.type
_entity.pdbx_description
1 polymer ?
#
loop_
_entity_poly.entity_id
_entity_poly.type
_entity_poly.pdbx_seq_one_letter_code
_entity_poly.pdbx_strand_id
1 'polypeptide(L)'
;MGVTPDRTNPSAEQEPATGPVAATTGRGAHAPTADLPTTGDSVAERDADARALASTLRVRILRICLDEPRTNKEIAQLLGKNPATTLHHVRTLVARGFLAAQPARTGARGAREVPYLATGRSWTADLGPGGQQVLLDAFLEELSAADPASVDMGRLGLRLDAEGREELSRRLNEVLEDFRQREPAADGEPWSVFVAIHHDTSRDPR
;
A
#
# COMPACT_ATOMS: atom_id res chain seq x y z
N MET A 1 -6.84 53.15 18.94
CA MET A 1 -6.11 54.42 19.12
C MET A 1 -5.04 54.16 20.16
N GLY A 2 -3.75 54.32 19.82
CA GLY A 2 -2.63 54.14 20.76
C GLY A 2 -1.60 53.11 20.29
N VAL A 3 -0.78 53.49 19.32
CA VAL A 3 0.54 52.89 19.05
C VAL A 3 1.57 53.70 19.85
N THR A 4 2.44 53.03 20.60
CA THR A 4 3.89 53.37 20.65
C THR A 4 4.70 52.20 21.23
N PRO A 5 5.85 51.84 20.63
CA PRO A 5 6.68 50.70 21.03
C PRO A 5 8.01 51.10 21.70
N ASP A 6 8.82 50.07 21.96
CA ASP A 6 10.28 50.02 22.06
C ASP A 6 10.94 50.12 23.45
N ARG A 7 11.65 49.04 23.81
CA ARG A 7 13.03 49.12 24.28
C ARG A 7 13.73 47.74 24.34
N THR A 8 14.61 47.55 23.36
CA THR A 8 15.92 46.89 23.41
C THR A 8 16.55 46.67 24.80
N ASN A 9 17.08 45.46 25.05
CA ASN A 9 18.52 45.22 25.28
C ASN A 9 18.88 43.71 25.23
N PRO A 10 19.99 43.29 24.60
CA PRO A 10 20.49 41.92 24.60
C PRO A 10 21.58 41.71 25.67
N SER A 11 21.62 40.51 26.25
CA SER A 11 22.74 40.06 27.09
C SER A 11 23.43 38.87 26.43
N ALA A 12 24.72 39.08 26.16
CA ALA A 12 25.68 38.09 25.72
C ALA A 12 26.23 37.30 26.91
N GLU A 13 26.47 36.00 26.72
CA GLU A 13 27.34 35.15 27.55
C GLU A 13 27.74 33.94 26.67
N GLN A 14 28.96 33.95 26.12
CA GLN A 14 30.20 33.36 26.67
C GLN A 14 30.39 31.90 26.26
N GLU A 15 31.28 31.70 25.28
CA GLU A 15 32.07 30.48 25.12
C GLU A 15 33.05 30.33 26.30
N PRO A 16 33.45 29.09 26.61
CA PRO A 16 34.85 28.88 26.91
C PRO A 16 35.47 27.74 26.09
N ALA A 17 36.76 27.96 25.84
CA ALA A 17 37.72 27.10 25.18
C ALA A 17 38.02 25.81 25.96
N THR A 18 38.38 24.76 25.23
CA THR A 18 39.19 23.64 25.74
C THR A 18 40.19 23.19 24.68
N GLY A 19 41.48 23.26 25.04
CA GLY A 19 42.60 22.71 24.29
C GLY A 19 42.72 21.18 24.36
N PRO A 20 43.74 20.58 23.72
CA PRO A 20 43.70 19.22 23.22
C PRO A 20 44.26 18.20 24.22
N VAL A 21 43.73 16.97 24.19
CA VAL A 21 44.31 15.83 24.91
C VAL A 21 44.35 14.57 24.03
N ALA A 22 45.60 14.17 23.76
CA ALA A 22 46.18 12.84 23.52
C ALA A 22 45.38 11.71 22.83
N ALA A 23 46.06 11.15 21.84
CA ALA A 23 45.76 9.87 21.20
C ALA A 23 45.80 8.68 22.17
N THR A 24 44.86 7.75 22.00
CA THR A 24 44.98 6.36 22.43
C THR A 24 44.42 5.47 21.33
N THR A 25 45.27 4.55 20.88
CA THR A 25 44.99 3.48 19.93
C THR A 25 44.09 2.41 20.53
N GLY A 26 43.16 1.86 19.74
CA GLY A 26 42.64 0.52 20.01
C GLY A 26 41.25 0.19 19.48
N ARG A 27 41.24 -0.78 18.56
CA ARG A 27 40.23 -1.85 18.38
C ARG A 27 39.13 -1.57 17.34
N GLY A 28 39.09 -2.49 16.36
CA GLY A 28 38.32 -2.37 15.13
C GLY A 28 36.81 -2.38 15.33
N ALA A 29 36.15 -1.59 14.48
CA ALA A 29 34.76 -1.78 14.12
C ALA A 29 34.76 -2.15 12.63
N HIS A 30 34.56 -3.43 12.35
CA HIS A 30 34.10 -3.86 11.04
C HIS A 30 32.69 -3.27 10.91
N ALA A 31 32.57 -2.14 10.24
CA ALA A 31 31.26 -1.61 9.86
C ALA A 31 30.56 -2.71 9.05
N PRO A 32 29.32 -3.10 9.36
CA PRO A 32 28.58 -3.96 8.46
C PRO A 32 28.36 -3.12 7.20
N THR A 33 29.06 -3.48 6.13
CA THR A 33 28.69 -3.06 4.79
C THR A 33 27.31 -3.63 4.54
N ALA A 34 26.28 -2.83 4.77
CA ALA A 34 24.97 -3.09 4.22
C ALA A 34 25.16 -3.07 2.70
N ASP A 35 25.13 -4.25 2.08
CA ASP A 35 25.06 -4.37 0.63
C ASP A 35 23.85 -3.57 0.17
N LEU A 36 24.12 -2.46 -0.51
CA LEU A 36 23.07 -1.74 -1.22
C LEU A 36 22.62 -2.68 -2.35
N PRO A 37 21.33 -3.03 -2.43
CA PRO A 37 20.84 -3.95 -3.46
C PRO A 37 21.24 -3.40 -4.82
N THR A 38 21.88 -4.24 -5.65
CA THR A 38 22.28 -3.81 -6.98
C THR A 38 21.04 -3.57 -7.84
N THR A 39 21.11 -2.64 -8.79
CA THR A 39 19.96 -2.28 -9.64
C THR A 39 19.31 -3.49 -10.32
N GLY A 40 20.08 -4.54 -10.64
CA GLY A 40 19.56 -5.80 -11.20
C GLY A 40 18.67 -6.59 -10.22
N ASP A 41 19.02 -6.62 -8.94
CA ASP A 41 18.22 -7.27 -7.90
C ASP A 41 16.88 -6.56 -7.74
N SER A 42 16.89 -5.22 -7.78
CA SER A 42 15.66 -4.42 -7.68
C SER A 42 14.69 -4.64 -8.86
N VAL A 43 15.20 -4.86 -10.08
CA VAL A 43 14.35 -5.14 -11.25
C VAL A 43 13.75 -6.54 -11.13
N ALA A 44 14.55 -7.55 -10.79
CA ALA A 44 14.07 -8.91 -10.61
C ALA A 44 13.03 -9.02 -9.47
N GLU A 45 13.20 -8.25 -8.39
CA GLU A 45 12.25 -8.15 -7.31
C GLU A 45 10.91 -7.54 -7.75
N ARG A 46 10.93 -6.43 -8.52
CA ARG A 46 9.71 -5.84 -9.10
C ARG A 46 8.99 -6.82 -10.02
N ASP A 47 9.71 -7.54 -10.87
CA ASP A 47 9.12 -8.54 -11.76
C ASP A 47 8.51 -9.71 -10.98
N ALA A 48 9.17 -10.13 -9.88
CA ALA A 48 8.62 -11.13 -8.98
C ALA A 48 7.35 -10.63 -8.27
N ASP A 49 7.31 -9.36 -7.88
CA ASP A 49 6.13 -8.73 -7.27
C ASP A 49 4.98 -8.56 -8.28
N ALA A 50 5.26 -8.13 -9.50
CA ALA A 50 4.28 -8.10 -10.58
C ALA A 50 3.68 -9.50 -10.83
N ARG A 51 4.52 -10.53 -10.94
CA ARG A 51 4.05 -11.92 -11.03
C ARG A 51 3.29 -12.36 -9.79
N ALA A 52 3.62 -11.83 -8.61
CA ALA A 52 2.92 -12.09 -7.36
C ALA A 52 1.50 -11.48 -7.31
N LEU A 53 1.28 -10.41 -8.08
CA LEU A 53 0.00 -9.70 -8.15
C LEU A 53 -0.82 -10.05 -9.41
N ALA A 54 -0.21 -10.69 -10.41
CA ALA A 54 -0.86 -11.15 -11.64
C ALA A 54 -1.82 -12.36 -11.42
N SER A 55 -2.76 -12.26 -10.49
CA SER A 55 -3.85 -13.21 -10.26
C SER A 55 -4.98 -12.51 -9.53
N THR A 56 -6.17 -12.61 -10.11
CA THR A 56 -7.42 -12.08 -9.57
C THR A 56 -7.65 -12.55 -8.14
N LEU A 57 -7.44 -13.84 -7.89
CA LEU A 57 -7.63 -14.43 -6.56
C LEU A 57 -6.67 -13.85 -5.52
N ARG A 58 -5.41 -13.56 -5.88
CA ARG A 58 -4.45 -12.93 -4.96
C ARG A 58 -4.83 -11.49 -4.64
N VAL A 59 -5.27 -10.72 -5.62
CA VAL A 59 -5.77 -9.35 -5.39
C VAL A 59 -7.00 -9.37 -4.48
N ARG A 60 -7.94 -10.30 -4.69
CA ARG A 60 -9.11 -10.48 -3.83
C ARG A 60 -8.74 -10.88 -2.39
N ILE A 61 -7.74 -11.75 -2.21
CA ILE A 61 -7.22 -12.10 -0.88
C ILE A 61 -6.67 -10.85 -0.17
N LEU A 62 -5.91 -10.00 -0.87
CA LEU A 62 -5.38 -8.77 -0.27
C LEU A 62 -6.47 -7.80 0.18
N ARG A 63 -7.57 -7.71 -0.58
CA ARG A 63 -8.75 -6.91 -0.18
C ARG A 63 -9.44 -7.46 1.06
N ILE A 64 -9.64 -8.78 1.14
CA ILE A 64 -10.26 -9.45 2.30
C ILE A 64 -9.44 -9.28 3.58
N CYS A 65 -8.12 -9.16 3.46
CA CYS A 65 -7.21 -9.03 4.60
C CYS A 65 -6.71 -7.59 4.81
N LEU A 66 -7.38 -6.58 4.24
CA LEU A 66 -6.86 -5.21 4.19
C LEU A 66 -6.70 -4.60 5.60
N ASP A 67 -7.72 -4.74 6.42
CA ASP A 67 -7.88 -4.15 7.75
C ASP A 67 -8.13 -5.21 8.83
N GLU A 68 -8.76 -6.33 8.48
CA GLU A 68 -9.00 -7.45 9.39
C GLU A 68 -8.04 -8.64 9.17
N PRO A 69 -7.37 -9.16 10.22
CA PRO A 69 -6.62 -10.40 10.13
C PRO A 69 -7.53 -11.62 9.87
N ARG A 70 -7.26 -12.37 8.79
CA ARG A 70 -8.03 -13.56 8.41
C ARG A 70 -7.17 -14.81 8.29
N THR A 71 -7.67 -15.96 8.75
CA THR A 71 -7.01 -17.26 8.55
C THR A 71 -7.24 -17.77 7.13
N ASN A 72 -6.42 -18.71 6.64
CA ASN A 72 -6.62 -19.31 5.31
C ASN A 72 -8.02 -19.95 5.15
N LYS A 73 -8.59 -20.45 6.25
CA LYS A 73 -9.94 -21.03 6.26
C LYS A 73 -11.01 -19.95 6.08
N GLU A 74 -10.90 -18.84 6.80
CA GLU A 74 -11.83 -17.70 6.69
C GLU A 74 -11.74 -17.06 5.29
N ILE A 75 -10.53 -16.88 4.77
CA ILE A 75 -10.27 -16.42 3.40
C ILE A 75 -10.98 -17.31 2.38
N ALA A 76 -10.80 -18.63 2.48
CA ALA A 76 -11.44 -19.58 1.58
C ALA A 76 -12.97 -19.53 1.68
N GLN A 77 -13.52 -19.39 2.88
CA GLN A 77 -14.95 -19.26 3.11
C GLN A 77 -15.52 -17.99 2.45
N LEU A 78 -14.89 -16.84 2.65
CA LEU A 78 -15.31 -15.56 2.06
C LEU A 78 -15.24 -15.56 0.51
N LEU A 79 -14.31 -16.33 -0.05
CA LEU A 79 -14.15 -16.49 -1.50
C LEU A 79 -15.01 -17.61 -2.09
N GLY A 80 -15.74 -18.39 -1.27
CA GLY A 80 -16.45 -19.58 -1.72
C GLY A 80 -15.55 -20.65 -2.33
N LYS A 81 -14.31 -20.81 -1.82
CA LYS A 81 -13.29 -21.75 -2.32
C LYS A 81 -12.91 -22.79 -1.27
N ASN A 82 -12.21 -23.83 -1.70
CA ASN A 82 -11.60 -24.81 -0.81
C ASN A 82 -10.30 -24.23 -0.17
N PRO A 83 -10.04 -24.43 1.13
CA PRO A 83 -8.79 -23.98 1.77
C PRO A 83 -7.51 -24.44 1.08
N ALA A 84 -7.51 -25.62 0.45
CA ALA A 84 -6.36 -26.10 -0.32
C ALA A 84 -6.07 -25.22 -1.53
N THR A 85 -7.11 -24.68 -2.18
CA THR A 85 -7.00 -23.78 -3.33
C THR A 85 -6.37 -22.45 -2.93
N THR A 86 -6.81 -21.84 -1.83
CA THR A 86 -6.30 -20.53 -1.38
C THR A 86 -4.90 -20.61 -0.77
N LEU A 87 -4.50 -21.76 -0.24
CA LEU A 87 -3.26 -21.92 0.51
C LEU A 87 -2.01 -21.56 -0.29
N HIS A 88 -1.93 -21.97 -1.57
CA HIS A 88 -0.81 -21.62 -2.43
C HIS A 88 -0.71 -20.09 -2.62
N HIS A 89 -1.84 -19.43 -2.86
CA HIS A 89 -1.90 -17.98 -3.06
C HIS A 89 -1.50 -17.21 -1.80
N VAL A 90 -1.99 -17.62 -0.63
CA VAL A 90 -1.59 -17.02 0.66
C VAL A 90 -0.08 -17.16 0.86
N ARG A 91 0.49 -18.34 0.62
CA ARG A 91 1.94 -18.57 0.74
C ARG A 91 2.75 -17.70 -0.21
N THR A 92 2.32 -17.54 -1.45
CA THR A 92 2.98 -16.64 -2.41
C THR A 92 2.95 -15.20 -1.93
N LEU A 93 1.79 -14.72 -1.44
CA LEU A 93 1.65 -13.36 -0.93
C LEU A 93 2.49 -13.11 0.32
N VAL A 94 2.59 -14.09 1.23
CA VAL A 94 3.46 -14.01 2.40
C VAL A 94 4.93 -14.00 2.00
N ALA A 95 5.33 -14.90 1.09
CA ALA A 95 6.72 -15.00 0.62
C ALA A 95 7.21 -13.70 -0.05
N ARG A 96 6.29 -12.92 -0.62
CA ARG A 96 6.59 -11.61 -1.23
C ARG A 96 6.31 -10.43 -0.31
N GLY A 97 5.85 -10.67 0.92
CA GLY A 97 5.60 -9.64 1.92
C GLY A 97 4.36 -8.78 1.64
N PHE A 98 3.41 -9.26 0.84
CA PHE A 98 2.10 -8.63 0.66
C PHE A 98 1.11 -9.00 1.77
N LEU A 99 1.29 -10.17 2.37
CA LEU A 99 0.61 -10.59 3.60
C LEU A 99 1.65 -10.80 4.72
N ALA A 100 1.30 -10.39 5.94
CA ALA A 100 2.05 -10.66 7.15
C ALA A 100 1.27 -11.66 8.02
N ALA A 101 1.94 -12.74 8.43
CA ALA A 101 1.39 -13.67 9.41
C ALA A 101 1.28 -12.97 10.78
N GLN A 102 0.12 -13.11 11.40
CA GLN A 102 -0.19 -12.55 12.71
C GLN A 102 0.01 -13.61 13.82
N PRO A 103 0.02 -13.21 15.10
CA PRO A 103 0.08 -14.15 16.21
C PRO A 103 -0.98 -15.25 16.07
N ALA A 104 -0.57 -16.50 16.28
CA ALA A 104 -1.48 -17.64 16.18
C ALA A 104 -2.56 -17.53 17.25
N ARG A 105 -3.80 -17.89 16.88
CA ARG A 105 -4.95 -17.94 17.79
C ARG A 105 -5.58 -19.33 17.81
N THR A 106 -6.32 -19.60 18.87
CA THR A 106 -7.10 -20.84 18.99
C THR A 106 -8.38 -20.70 18.20
N GLY A 107 -8.50 -21.48 17.13
CA GLY A 107 -9.70 -21.58 16.30
C GLY A 107 -10.75 -22.53 16.88
N ALA A 108 -11.78 -22.81 16.08
CA ALA A 108 -12.83 -23.73 16.47
C ALA A 108 -12.27 -25.12 16.79
N ARG A 109 -12.77 -25.75 17.86
CA ARG A 109 -12.34 -27.07 18.35
C ARG A 109 -10.87 -27.14 18.78
N GLY A 110 -10.27 -26.01 19.17
CA GLY A 110 -8.92 -25.98 19.72
C GLY A 110 -7.79 -26.03 18.68
N ALA A 111 -8.11 -25.95 17.39
CA ALA A 111 -7.09 -25.93 16.35
C ALA A 111 -6.24 -24.65 16.44
N ARG A 112 -4.93 -24.76 16.32
CA ARG A 112 -4.04 -23.59 16.21
C ARG A 112 -4.12 -23.03 14.79
N GLU A 113 -4.56 -21.79 14.65
CA GLU A 113 -4.71 -21.12 13.36
C GLU A 113 -3.84 -19.86 13.29
N VAL A 114 -3.27 -19.57 12.11
CA VAL A 114 -2.45 -18.37 11.87
C VAL A 114 -3.26 -17.42 10.98
N PRO A 115 -3.67 -16.24 11.49
CA PRO A 115 -4.27 -15.19 10.67
C PRO A 115 -3.22 -14.44 9.83
N TYR A 116 -3.66 -13.81 8.76
CA TYR A 116 -2.84 -12.99 7.86
C TYR A 116 -3.49 -11.62 7.68
N LEU A 117 -2.66 -10.58 7.61
CA LEU A 117 -3.06 -9.20 7.37
C LEU A 117 -2.27 -8.64 6.16
N ALA A 118 -2.93 -7.87 5.30
CA ALA A 118 -2.27 -7.20 4.20
C ALA A 118 -1.30 -6.12 4.71
N THR A 119 -0.18 -5.97 4.03
CA THR A 119 0.85 -4.99 4.41
C THR A 119 0.67 -3.64 3.72
N GLY A 120 -0.32 -3.51 2.84
CA GLY A 120 -0.54 -2.33 1.99
C GLY A 120 0.47 -2.18 0.83
N ARG A 121 1.53 -3.01 0.77
CA ARG A 121 2.60 -2.91 -0.25
C ARG A 121 2.10 -3.03 -1.69
N SER A 122 0.96 -3.69 -1.92
CA SER A 122 0.37 -3.80 -3.26
C SER A 122 -0.12 -2.47 -3.83
N TRP A 123 -0.31 -1.44 -2.99
CA TRP A 123 -0.76 -0.11 -3.44
C TRP A 123 0.27 0.59 -4.34
N THR A 124 1.55 0.46 -4.01
CA THR A 124 2.66 1.10 -4.74
C THR A 124 3.43 0.10 -5.61
N ALA A 125 2.99 -1.15 -5.67
CA ALA A 125 3.66 -2.18 -6.44
C ALA A 125 3.42 -1.99 -7.94
N ASP A 126 4.47 -2.16 -8.73
CA ASP A 126 4.33 -2.29 -10.18
C ASP A 126 3.61 -3.61 -10.48
N LEU A 127 2.48 -3.52 -11.19
CA LEU A 127 1.67 -4.67 -11.56
C LEU A 127 2.21 -5.38 -12.80
N GLY A 128 3.17 -4.75 -13.50
CA GLY A 128 3.75 -5.24 -14.74
C GLY A 128 2.72 -5.35 -15.89
N PRO A 129 3.13 -5.95 -17.02
CA PRO A 129 2.27 -6.14 -18.17
C PRO A 129 1.04 -7.00 -17.83
N GLY A 130 -0.15 -6.52 -18.20
CA GLY A 130 -1.43 -7.22 -17.99
C GLY A 130 -1.99 -7.12 -16.57
N GLY A 131 -1.26 -6.49 -15.64
CA GLY A 131 -1.73 -6.30 -14.27
C GLY A 131 -3.00 -5.46 -14.15
N GLN A 132 -3.23 -4.53 -15.08
CA GLN A 132 -4.46 -3.72 -15.14
C GLN A 132 -5.69 -4.60 -15.40
N GLN A 133 -5.56 -5.63 -16.25
CA GLN A 133 -6.66 -6.57 -16.52
C GLN A 133 -7.00 -7.36 -15.26
N VAL A 134 -5.98 -7.81 -14.52
CA VAL A 134 -6.18 -8.53 -13.26
C VAL A 134 -6.89 -7.68 -12.22
N LEU A 135 -6.51 -6.40 -12.10
CA LEU A 135 -7.20 -5.45 -11.22
C LEU A 135 -8.66 -5.25 -11.64
N LEU A 136 -8.91 -5.09 -12.95
CA LEU A 136 -10.25 -4.93 -13.48
C LEU A 136 -11.11 -6.17 -13.21
N ASP A 137 -10.59 -7.37 -13.47
CA ASP A 137 -11.30 -8.62 -13.22
C ASP A 137 -11.63 -8.78 -11.73
N ALA A 138 -10.67 -8.46 -10.84
CA ALA A 138 -10.88 -8.53 -9.41
C ALA A 138 -11.96 -7.55 -8.94
N PHE A 139 -11.95 -6.33 -9.49
CA PHE A 139 -12.95 -5.31 -9.22
C PHE A 139 -14.33 -5.73 -9.75
N LEU A 140 -14.43 -6.29 -10.96
CA LEU A 140 -15.70 -6.76 -11.51
C LEU A 140 -16.28 -7.92 -10.68
N GLU A 141 -15.45 -8.85 -10.23
CA GLU A 141 -15.87 -9.90 -9.30
C GLU A 141 -16.36 -9.30 -7.96
N GLU A 142 -15.76 -8.20 -7.49
CA GLU A 142 -16.12 -7.55 -6.23
C GLU A 142 -17.45 -6.82 -6.36
N LEU A 143 -17.57 -6.01 -7.41
CA LEU A 143 -18.77 -5.29 -7.77
C LEU A 143 -19.95 -6.24 -8.01
N SER A 144 -19.73 -7.41 -8.63
CA SER A 144 -20.78 -8.39 -8.85
C SER A 144 -21.36 -9.02 -7.57
N ALA A 145 -20.61 -8.94 -6.46
CA ALA A 145 -21.03 -9.44 -5.16
C ALA A 145 -21.64 -8.34 -4.27
N ALA A 146 -21.52 -7.06 -4.67
CA ALA A 146 -22.08 -5.93 -3.94
C ALA A 146 -23.59 -5.80 -4.16
N ASP A 147 -24.29 -5.16 -3.21
CA ASP A 147 -25.68 -4.75 -3.41
C ASP A 147 -25.72 -3.65 -4.49
N PRO A 148 -26.43 -3.85 -5.62
CA PRO A 148 -26.53 -2.83 -6.67
C PRO A 148 -27.05 -1.47 -6.16
N ALA A 149 -27.86 -1.44 -5.10
CA ALA A 149 -28.38 -0.21 -4.53
C ALA A 149 -27.35 0.61 -3.75
N SER A 150 -26.24 -0.01 -3.31
CA SER A 150 -25.16 0.67 -2.58
C SER A 150 -24.04 1.18 -3.50
N VAL A 151 -24.14 0.93 -4.82
CA VAL A 151 -23.10 1.30 -5.78
C VAL A 151 -23.37 2.69 -6.36
N ASP A 152 -22.49 3.65 -6.04
CA ASP A 152 -22.43 4.94 -6.73
C ASP A 152 -21.40 4.90 -7.86
N MET A 153 -21.81 5.24 -9.08
CA MET A 153 -20.96 5.19 -10.28
C MET A 153 -21.19 6.43 -11.15
N GLY A 154 -20.10 7.16 -11.41
CA GLY A 154 -20.07 8.24 -12.39
C GLY A 154 -19.26 7.86 -13.62
N ARG A 155 -19.72 8.28 -14.80
CA ARG A 155 -18.92 8.27 -16.04
C ARG A 155 -18.70 9.70 -16.50
N LEU A 156 -17.44 10.11 -16.56
CA LEU A 156 -17.05 11.47 -16.95
C LEU A 156 -16.22 11.44 -18.23
N GLY A 157 -16.61 12.23 -19.23
CA GLY A 157 -15.87 12.41 -20.47
C GLY A 157 -15.23 13.78 -20.56
N LEU A 158 -13.89 13.86 -20.51
CA LEU A 158 -13.13 15.11 -20.61
C LEU A 158 -12.36 15.19 -21.95
N ARG A 159 -11.98 16.41 -22.35
CA ARG A 159 -10.91 16.66 -23.33
C ARG A 159 -9.83 17.45 -22.58
N LEU A 160 -8.65 16.86 -22.45
CA LEU A 160 -7.52 17.45 -21.74
C LEU A 160 -6.30 17.38 -22.64
N ASP A 161 -5.43 18.37 -22.55
CA ASP A 161 -4.06 18.25 -23.02
C ASP A 161 -3.21 17.46 -22.01
N ALA A 162 -1.90 17.37 -22.27
CA ALA A 162 -0.99 16.62 -21.41
C ALA A 162 -0.94 17.19 -19.97
N GLU A 163 -0.88 18.51 -19.83
CA GLU A 163 -0.82 19.21 -18.54
C GLU A 163 -2.11 18.99 -17.76
N GLY A 164 -3.29 19.19 -18.38
CA GLY A 164 -4.58 18.96 -17.73
C GLY A 164 -4.80 17.51 -17.30
N ARG A 165 -4.28 16.54 -18.07
CA ARG A 165 -4.33 15.11 -17.71
C ARG A 165 -3.43 14.80 -16.52
N GLU A 166 -2.21 15.34 -16.49
CA GLU A 166 -1.28 15.18 -15.37
C GLU A 166 -1.84 15.82 -14.10
N GLU A 167 -2.43 17.00 -14.22
CA GLU A 167 -3.09 17.71 -13.12
C GLU A 167 -4.26 16.91 -12.53
N LEU A 168 -5.15 16.39 -13.38
CA LEU A 168 -6.26 15.54 -12.93
C LEU A 168 -5.73 14.30 -12.19
N SER A 169 -4.70 13.66 -12.75
CA SER A 169 -4.11 12.44 -12.18
C SER A 169 -3.48 12.73 -10.82
N ARG A 170 -2.75 13.84 -10.69
CA ARG A 170 -2.14 14.31 -9.44
C ARG A 170 -3.20 14.55 -8.37
N ARG A 171 -4.24 15.33 -8.67
CA ARG A 171 -5.31 15.66 -7.70
C ARG A 171 -6.10 14.44 -7.24
N LEU A 172 -6.39 13.49 -8.14
CA LEU A 172 -7.05 12.24 -7.75
C LEU A 172 -6.16 11.39 -6.84
N ASN A 173 -4.87 11.28 -7.16
CA ASN A 173 -3.92 10.57 -6.32
C ASN A 173 -3.79 11.21 -4.92
N GLU A 174 -3.76 12.55 -4.83
CA GLU A 174 -3.73 13.27 -3.56
C GLU A 174 -4.93 12.91 -2.68
N VAL A 175 -6.14 12.91 -3.23
CA VAL A 175 -7.35 12.52 -2.48
C VAL A 175 -7.27 11.08 -2.01
N LEU A 176 -6.87 10.14 -2.88
CA LEU A 176 -6.78 8.73 -2.51
C LEU A 176 -5.73 8.50 -1.42
N GLU A 177 -4.58 9.17 -1.53
CA GLU A 177 -3.50 9.09 -0.55
C GLU A 177 -3.90 9.68 0.80
N ASP A 178 -4.62 10.80 0.79
CA ASP A 178 -5.15 11.45 2.00
C ASP A 178 -6.10 10.55 2.79
N PHE A 179 -6.90 9.71 2.13
CA PHE A 179 -7.76 8.74 2.81
C PHE A 179 -7.01 7.49 3.23
N ARG A 180 -6.04 7.03 2.42
CA ARG A 180 -5.20 5.85 2.73
C ARG A 180 -4.38 6.03 4.01
N GLN A 181 -3.90 7.24 4.28
CA GLN A 181 -3.07 7.54 5.45
C GLN A 181 -3.87 7.70 6.75
N ARG A 182 -5.20 7.75 6.69
CA ARG A 182 -6.04 7.90 7.89
C ARG A 182 -6.12 6.60 8.67
N GLU A 183 -6.24 6.73 9.98
CA GLU A 183 -6.67 5.61 10.80
C GLU A 183 -8.11 5.23 10.41
N PRO A 184 -8.40 3.94 10.17
CA PRO A 184 -9.76 3.48 9.94
C PRO A 184 -10.69 3.88 11.09
N ALA A 185 -11.90 4.34 10.76
CA ALA A 185 -12.92 4.60 11.77
C ALA A 185 -13.31 3.29 12.48
N ALA A 186 -13.42 3.31 13.80
CA ALA A 186 -13.68 2.12 14.61
C ALA A 186 -15.03 1.45 14.30
N ASP A 187 -16.01 2.23 13.83
CA ASP A 187 -17.35 1.83 13.41
C ASP A 187 -17.57 2.05 11.90
N GLY A 188 -16.49 2.21 11.14
CA GLY A 188 -16.55 2.45 9.70
C GLY A 188 -17.03 1.21 8.93
N GLU A 189 -17.87 1.44 7.93
CA GLU A 189 -18.22 0.40 6.95
C GLU A 189 -17.09 0.27 5.91
N PRO A 190 -16.80 -0.94 5.42
CA PRO A 190 -15.79 -1.14 4.39
C PRO A 190 -16.30 -0.64 3.03
N TRP A 191 -15.62 0.37 2.48
CA TRP A 191 -15.89 0.90 1.15
C TRP A 191 -14.76 0.57 0.17
N SER A 192 -15.14 0.18 -1.05
CA SER A 192 -14.20 -0.06 -2.14
C SER A 192 -14.27 1.07 -3.15
N VAL A 193 -13.11 1.64 -3.49
CA VAL A 193 -12.98 2.71 -4.48
C VAL A 193 -12.04 2.24 -5.58
N PHE A 194 -12.54 2.27 -6.82
CA PHE A 194 -11.79 1.95 -8.02
C PHE A 194 -11.88 3.11 -9.01
N VAL A 195 -10.72 3.64 -9.42
CA VAL A 195 -10.64 4.75 -10.36
C VAL A 195 -9.79 4.30 -11.55
N ALA A 196 -10.33 4.48 -12.75
CA ALA A 196 -9.60 4.25 -14.00
C ALA A 196 -9.65 5.52 -14.87
N ILE A 197 -8.48 6.00 -15.26
CA ILE A 197 -8.33 7.05 -16.27
C ILE A 197 -7.76 6.38 -17.51
N HIS A 198 -8.49 6.45 -18.62
CA HIS A 198 -8.08 5.84 -19.88
C HIS A 198 -8.30 6.80 -21.04
N HIS A 199 -7.59 6.54 -22.13
CA HIS A 199 -7.86 7.25 -23.37
C HIS A 199 -9.26 6.88 -23.89
N ASP A 200 -10.05 7.88 -24.27
CA ASP A 200 -11.41 7.67 -24.76
C ASP A 200 -11.41 7.27 -26.24
N THR A 201 -11.21 5.97 -26.47
CA THR A 201 -11.19 5.36 -27.81
C THR A 201 -12.52 5.44 -28.54
N SER A 202 -13.62 5.80 -27.86
CA SER A 202 -14.93 5.95 -28.50
C SER A 202 -15.12 7.34 -29.13
N ARG A 203 -14.35 8.34 -28.69
CA ARG A 203 -14.42 9.73 -29.18
C ARG A 203 -13.18 10.15 -29.99
N ASP A 204 -12.24 9.24 -30.20
CA ASP A 204 -11.06 9.45 -31.03
C ASP A 204 -11.34 8.95 -32.46
N PRO A 205 -11.37 9.83 -33.48
CA PRO A 205 -11.43 9.41 -34.86
C PRO A 205 -10.09 8.73 -35.21
N ARG A 206 -10.10 7.41 -35.39
CA ARG A 206 -8.94 6.67 -35.90
C ARG A 206 -8.41 7.25 -37.21
#